data_AF-A0A7Y1X899-F1
#
_entry.id   AF-A0A7Y1X899-F1
#
_cell.length_a   1.000
_cell.length_b   1.000
_cell.length_c   1.000
_cell.angle_alpha   90.00
_cell.angle_beta   90.00
_cell.angle_gamma   90.00
#
_symmetry.space_group_name_H-M   'P 1'
#
loop_
_entity.id
_entity.type
_entity.pdbx_description
1 polymer ?
#
loop_
_entity_poly.entity_id
_entity_poly.type
_entity_poly.pdbx_seq_one_letter_code
_entity_poly.pdbx_strand_id
1 'polypeptide(L)' 'AKTAGARFIKTSTGKEEGGATVEDVRLMREVVGDEVLIKASGGVNSREFAYELIKAGANRIGTSNSVAIVTGGTAEGGY' A
#
# COMPACT_ATOMS: atom_id res chain seq x y z
N ALA A 1 12.52 0.55 12.36
CA ALA A 1 11.07 0.28 12.59
C ALA A 1 10.86 -1.01 13.38
N LYS A 2 11.27 -2.17 12.85
CA LYS A 2 11.14 -3.47 13.52
C LYS A 2 11.79 -3.51 14.92
N THR A 3 13.08 -3.16 15.02
CA THR A 3 13.80 -3.07 16.31
C THR A 3 13.26 -1.99 17.25
N ALA A 4 12.57 -0.98 16.71
CA ALA A 4 11.92 0.08 17.49
C ALA A 4 10.49 -0.29 17.93
N GLY A 5 10.02 -1.52 17.67
CA GLY A 5 8.71 -2.01 18.09
C GLY A 5 7.52 -1.48 17.29
N ALA A 6 7.73 -0.92 16.09
CA ALA A 6 6.63 -0.44 15.25
C ALA A 6 5.77 -1.61 14.74
N ARG A 7 4.44 -1.52 14.90
CA ARG A 7 3.51 -2.54 14.40
C ARG A 7 3.33 -2.50 12.88
N PHE A 8 3.42 -1.32 12.30
CA PHE A 8 3.30 -1.12 10.85
C PHE A 8 4.48 -0.33 10.30
N ILE A 9 4.81 -0.61 9.05
CA ILE A 9 5.52 0.30 8.14
C ILE A 9 4.59 0.72 7.00
N LYS A 10 4.91 1.84 6.36
CA LYS A 10 4.09 2.49 5.33
C LYS A 10 4.96 2.88 4.14
N THR A 11 4.47 2.69 2.92
CA THR A 11 5.22 3.02 1.68
C THR A 11 5.41 4.53 1.52
N SER A 12 4.32 5.29 1.43
CA SER A 12 4.38 6.69 0.95
C SER A 12 3.49 7.63 1.75
N THR A 13 3.84 8.91 1.83
CA THR A 13 3.02 9.93 2.50
C THR A 13 1.80 10.34 1.66
N GLY A 14 1.94 10.31 0.33
CA GLY A 14 0.94 10.77 -0.63
C GLY A 14 0.97 12.29 -0.89
N LYS A 15 2.06 12.97 -0.51
CA LYS A 15 2.26 14.42 -0.74
C LYS A 15 3.37 14.73 -1.75
N GLU A 16 4.36 13.87 -1.85
CA GLU A 16 5.49 14.00 -2.77
C GLU A 16 5.23 13.18 -4.03
N GLU A 17 6.04 13.37 -5.07
CA GLU A 17 6.00 12.54 -6.27
C GLU A 17 6.31 11.06 -5.93
N GLY A 18 5.51 10.15 -6.49
CA GLY A 18 5.64 8.71 -6.28
C GLY A 18 4.61 8.13 -5.30
N GLY A 19 4.40 6.81 -5.40
CA GLY A 19 3.35 6.08 -4.68
C GLY A 19 3.82 4.74 -4.15
N ALA A 20 2.87 3.88 -3.80
CA ALA A 20 3.19 2.48 -3.56
C ALA A 20 3.54 1.80 -4.90
N THR A 21 4.55 0.93 -4.89
CA THR A 21 4.82 0.00 -6.00
C THR A 21 4.74 -1.44 -5.49
N VAL A 22 4.53 -2.40 -6.39
CA VAL A 22 4.53 -3.83 -6.04
C VAL A 22 5.91 -4.26 -5.55
N GLU A 23 6.96 -3.72 -6.18
CA GLU A 23 8.36 -3.99 -5.90
C GLU A 23 8.75 -3.50 -4.50
N ASP A 24 8.36 -2.28 -4.13
CA ASP A 24 8.62 -1.75 -2.78
C ASP A 24 7.92 -2.57 -1.71
N VAL A 25 6.68 -3.01 -1.96
CA VAL A 25 5.94 -3.84 -0.99
C VAL A 25 6.60 -5.21 -0.83
N ARG A 26 7.06 -5.85 -1.91
CA ARG A 26 7.81 -7.11 -1.84
C ARG A 26 9.10 -6.94 -1.06
N LEU A 27 9.89 -5.91 -1.38
CA LEU A 27 11.13 -5.60 -0.67
C LEU A 27 10.87 -5.35 0.82
N MET A 28 9.84 -4.57 1.16
CA MET A 28 9.44 -4.34 2.55
C MET A 28 9.10 -5.65 3.26
N ARG A 29 8.36 -6.55 2.61
CA ARG A 29 8.00 -7.87 3.17
C ARG A 29 9.24 -8.72 3.42
N GLU A 30 10.16 -8.80 2.46
CA GLU A 30 11.41 -9.53 2.60
C GLU A 30 12.23 -9.04 3.81
N VAL A 31 12.27 -7.73 4.03
CA VAL A 31 13.04 -7.13 5.14
C VAL A 31 12.38 -7.36 6.49
N VAL A 32 11.05 -7.19 6.59
CA VAL A 32 10.39 -7.22 7.91
C VAL A 32 9.89 -8.60 8.33
N GLY A 33 9.74 -9.54 7.39
CA GLY A 33 9.11 -10.84 7.64
C GLY A 33 7.67 -10.67 8.15
N ASP A 34 7.04 -11.71 8.70
CA ASP A 34 5.62 -11.66 9.11
C ASP A 34 5.36 -10.88 10.42
N GLU A 35 6.41 -10.42 11.09
CA GLU A 35 6.33 -9.77 12.40
C GLU A 35 5.78 -8.34 12.33
N VAL A 36 6.10 -7.62 11.25
CA VAL A 36 5.66 -6.24 11.03
C VAL A 36 4.68 -6.19 9.86
N LEU A 37 3.62 -5.41 10.03
CA LEU A 37 2.58 -5.27 9.02
C LEU A 37 2.92 -4.15 8.04
N ILE A 38 2.46 -4.29 6.80
CA ILE A 38 2.76 -3.32 5.74
C ILE A 38 1.46 -2.60 5.33
N LYS A 39 1.53 -1.26 5.30
CA LYS A 39 0.50 -0.40 4.71
C LYS A 39 0.99 0.17 3.38
N ALA A 40 0.44 -0.31 2.26
CA ALA A 40 0.68 0.27 0.94
C ALA A 40 -0.24 1.47 0.73
N SER A 41 0.31 2.63 0.36
CA SER A 41 -0.46 3.85 0.15
C SER A 41 0.23 4.84 -0.78
N GLY A 42 -0.56 5.69 -1.43
CA GLY A 42 -0.11 6.62 -2.47
C GLY A 42 -0.36 5.98 -3.84
N GLY A 43 -1.21 6.61 -4.66
CA GLY A 43 -1.54 6.15 -6.02
C GLY A 43 -2.35 4.85 -6.12
N VAL A 44 -2.99 4.39 -5.02
CA VAL A 44 -3.79 3.15 -5.08
C VAL A 44 -5.20 3.47 -5.55
N ASN A 45 -5.41 3.48 -6.87
CA ASN A 45 -6.62 3.98 -7.53
C ASN A 45 -7.50 2.88 -8.17
N SER A 46 -7.04 1.64 -8.26
CA SER A 46 -7.84 0.54 -8.82
C SER A 46 -7.95 -0.66 -7.88
N ARG A 47 -9.00 -1.44 -8.08
CA ARG A 47 -9.21 -2.70 -7.33
C ARG A 47 -8.11 -3.69 -7.66
N GLU A 48 -7.73 -3.76 -8.93
CA GLU A 48 -6.69 -4.64 -9.46
C GLU A 48 -5.36 -4.33 -8.79
N PHE A 49 -4.97 -3.06 -8.75
CA PHE A 49 -3.73 -2.64 -8.13
C PHE A 49 -3.72 -2.85 -6.62
N ALA A 50 -4.86 -2.61 -5.94
CA ALA A 50 -4.99 -2.96 -4.52
C ALA A 50 -4.76 -4.46 -4.27
N TYR A 51 -5.27 -5.34 -5.14
CA TYR A 51 -5.02 -6.78 -5.04
C TYR A 51 -3.58 -7.16 -5.34
N GLU A 52 -2.92 -6.51 -6.29
CA GLU A 52 -1.50 -6.73 -6.57
C GLU A 52 -0.63 -6.40 -5.35
N LEU A 53 -0.91 -5.28 -4.68
CA LEU A 53 -0.21 -4.88 -3.46
C LEU A 53 -0.47 -5.86 -2.30
N ILE A 54 -1.71 -6.37 -2.16
CA ILE A 54 -2.03 -7.39 -1.15
C ILE A 54 -1.24 -8.68 -1.45
N LYS A 55 -1.23 -9.15 -2.71
CA LYS A 55 -0.46 -10.33 -3.13
C LYS A 55 1.05 -10.14 -2.92
N ALA A 56 1.55 -8.91 -3.05
CA ALA A 56 2.93 -8.56 -2.79
C ALA A 56 3.32 -8.59 -1.30
N GLY A 57 2.33 -8.60 -0.39
CA GLY A 57 2.54 -8.69 1.05
C GLY A 57 1.99 -7.51 1.85
N ALA A 58 1.25 -6.58 1.26
CA ALA A 58 0.57 -5.52 2.01
C ALA A 58 -0.56 -6.10 2.88
N ASN A 59 -0.61 -5.71 4.15
CA ASN A 59 -1.70 -6.06 5.07
C ASN A 59 -2.81 -5.00 5.09
N ARG A 60 -2.51 -3.78 4.65
CA ARG A 60 -3.47 -2.67 4.62
C ARG A 60 -3.23 -1.78 3.40
N ILE A 61 -4.32 -1.30 2.81
CA ILE A 61 -4.29 -0.33 1.71
C ILE A 61 -4.66 1.06 2.24
N GLY A 62 -3.88 2.10 1.97
CA GLY A 62 -4.24 3.49 2.24
C GLY A 62 -4.60 4.21 0.95
N THR A 63 -5.88 4.57 0.79
CA THR A 63 -6.40 5.24 -0.41
C THR A 63 -7.61 6.11 -0.07
N SER A 64 -7.76 7.23 -0.77
CA SER A 64 -8.97 8.06 -0.79
C SER A 64 -10.05 7.48 -1.71
N ASN A 65 -9.67 6.62 -2.66
CA ASN A 65 -10.54 6.03 -3.68
C ASN A 65 -11.21 4.71 -3.22
N SER A 66 -11.34 4.52 -1.91
CA SER A 66 -11.82 3.25 -1.34
C SER A 66 -13.23 2.87 -1.81
N VAL A 67 -14.15 3.83 -1.93
CA VAL A 67 -15.53 3.57 -2.40
C VAL A 67 -15.53 3.07 -3.83
N ALA A 68 -14.85 3.77 -4.75
CA ALA A 68 -14.73 3.35 -6.15
C ALA A 68 -14.12 1.95 -6.26
N ILE A 69 -13.05 1.67 -5.50
CA ILE A 69 -12.39 0.36 -5.48
C ILE A 69 -13.34 -0.76 -5.04
N VAL A 70 -14.15 -0.54 -3.99
CA VAL A 70 -15.05 -1.60 -3.50
C VAL A 70 -16.32 -1.73 -4.34
N THR A 71 -16.82 -0.66 -4.98
CA THR A 71 -18.01 -0.71 -5.84
C THR A 71 -17.69 -1.06 -7.29
N GLY A 72 -16.43 -0.97 -7.72
CA GLY A 72 -16.00 -1.17 -9.11
C GLY A 72 -16.22 0.08 -9.97
N GLY A 73 -16.33 1.25 -9.32
CA GLY A 73 -16.37 2.54 -9.99
C GLY A 73 -14.98 3.02 -10.40
N THR A 74 -14.95 4.13 -11.13
CA THR A 74 -13.71 4.82 -11.51
C THR A 74 -13.21 5.66 -10.34
N ALA A 75 -11.93 5.55 -10.02
CA ALA A 75 -11.28 6.42 -9.05
C ALA A 75 -11.05 7.82 -9.64
N GLU A 76 -11.12 8.84 -8.78
CA GLU A 76 -10.83 10.22 -9.15
C GLU A 76 -9.56 10.70 -8.42
N GLY A 77 -8.78 11.57 -9.08
CA GLY A 77 -7.54 12.14 -8.54
C GLY A 77 -6.24 11.51 -9.09
N GLY A 78 -5.11 12.14 -8.75
CA GLY A 78 -3.78 11.83 -9.29
C GLY A 78 -2.94 10.82 -8.49
N TYR A 79 -1.91 10.32 -9.19
CA TYR A 79 -1.14 9.08 -9.01
C TYR A 79 -1.94 7.79 -9.21
#